data_AF-A0A1A2Y486-F1
#
_entry.id   AF-A0A1A2Y486-F1
#
_cell.length_a   1.000
_cell.length_b   1.000
_cell.length_c   1.000
_cell.angle_alpha   90.00
_cell.angle_beta   90.00
_cell.angle_gamma   90.00
#
_symmetry.space_group_name_H-M   'P 1'
#
loop_
_entity.id
_entity.type
_entity.pdbx_description
1 polymer ?
#
loop_
_entity_poly.entity_id
_entity_poly.type
_entity_poly.pdbx_seq_one_letter_code
_entity_poly.pdbx_strand_id
1 'polypeptide(L)'
;MFGRRDLSKVGIRAFADVLAAEQSAIAVTIGNPNLVNNTEVRWKLLLRVTPDTEPPFEASLTALLPQLSPPRPGMRVPVLYDPKDHSRVQLDHQPAETADVAIDAVTSARPDLAGAQVMGMPMADVIRQAIADPTAFRDEMMRRGAEMQQQALNAMQAPQAQPGADPVERLERLAALKDRGLLTDEEFEQQKRKILAD
;
A
#
# COMPACT_ATOMS: atom_id res chain seq x y z
N MET A 1 29.11 -13.50 -25.06
CA MET A 1 28.06 -14.54 -24.88
C MET A 1 26.80 -14.00 -25.57
N PHE A 2 26.37 -14.61 -26.67
CA PHE A 2 25.41 -14.03 -27.61
C PHE A 2 24.04 -13.70 -26.98
N GLY A 3 23.49 -12.54 -27.37
CA GLY A 3 22.25 -11.97 -26.86
C GLY A 3 21.06 -12.90 -27.05
N ARG A 4 20.68 -13.59 -25.98
CA ARG A 4 19.39 -14.28 -25.89
C ARG A 4 18.32 -13.20 -25.88
N ARG A 5 17.44 -13.19 -26.89
CA ARG A 5 16.31 -12.25 -26.96
C ARG A 5 15.45 -12.42 -25.72
N ASP A 6 15.16 -11.30 -25.08
CA ASP A 6 14.34 -11.25 -23.86
C ASP A 6 12.89 -11.62 -24.21
N LEU A 7 12.36 -12.68 -23.59
CA LEU A 7 10.99 -13.15 -23.87
C LEU A 7 9.94 -12.15 -23.41
N SER A 8 10.28 -11.22 -22.50
CA SER A 8 9.39 -10.11 -22.14
C SER A 8 9.04 -9.20 -23.33
N LYS A 9 9.86 -9.21 -24.40
CA LYS A 9 9.66 -8.38 -25.60
C LYS A 9 9.17 -9.13 -26.83
N VAL A 10 9.43 -10.44 -26.90
CA VAL A 10 9.19 -11.24 -28.11
C VAL A 10 8.48 -12.57 -27.86
N GLY A 11 8.23 -12.92 -26.60
CA GLY A 11 7.56 -14.16 -26.23
C GLY A 11 6.05 -14.08 -26.51
N ILE A 12 5.47 -15.23 -26.81
CA ILE A 12 4.01 -15.39 -26.90
C ILE A 12 3.49 -15.80 -25.52
N ARG A 13 2.36 -15.21 -25.13
CA ARG A 13 1.68 -15.55 -23.89
C ARG A 13 0.93 -16.86 -24.02
N ALA A 14 1.05 -17.69 -23.00
CA ALA A 14 0.25 -18.89 -22.82
C ALA A 14 0.05 -19.14 -21.33
N PHE A 15 -0.84 -20.07 -21.00
CA PHE A 15 -0.92 -20.62 -19.65
C PHE A 15 -0.18 -21.94 -19.59
N ALA A 16 0.40 -22.23 -18.43
CA ALA A 16 1.01 -23.52 -18.16
C ALA A 16 0.51 -24.12 -16.85
N ASP A 17 0.28 -25.42 -16.85
CA ASP A 17 0.02 -26.19 -15.64
C ASP A 17 1.36 -26.66 -15.07
N VAL A 18 1.61 -26.43 -13.79
CA VAL A 18 2.77 -27.00 -13.10
C VAL A 18 2.55 -28.49 -12.93
N LEU A 19 3.39 -29.33 -13.55
CA LEU A 19 3.36 -30.78 -13.39
C LEU A 19 4.19 -31.22 -12.18
N ALA A 20 5.36 -30.60 -11.99
CA ALA A 20 6.26 -30.88 -10.89
C ALA A 20 7.02 -29.62 -10.48
N ALA A 21 7.39 -29.54 -9.20
CA ALA A 21 8.18 -28.45 -8.65
C ALA A 21 9.26 -29.01 -7.72
N GLU A 22 10.52 -28.77 -8.07
CA GLU A 22 11.69 -29.17 -7.29
C GLU A 22 12.41 -27.93 -6.77
N GLN A 23 12.55 -27.84 -5.45
CA GLN A 23 13.30 -26.76 -4.81
C GLN A 23 14.81 -27.06 -4.89
N SER A 24 15.60 -26.06 -5.30
CA SER A 24 17.05 -26.11 -5.18
C SER A 24 17.49 -25.63 -3.79
N ALA A 25 18.68 -26.06 -3.35
CA ALA A 25 19.32 -25.52 -2.14
C ALA A 25 19.79 -24.04 -2.28
N ILE A 26 19.62 -23.44 -3.46
CA ILE A 26 20.02 -22.05 -3.73
C ILE A 26 18.85 -21.11 -3.37
N ALA A 27 19.07 -20.28 -2.34
CA ALA A 27 18.22 -19.15 -1.99
C ALA A 27 18.96 -17.83 -2.25
N VAL A 28 18.23 -16.83 -2.76
CA VAL A 28 18.72 -15.48 -3.03
C VAL A 28 17.87 -14.52 -2.22
N THR A 29 18.51 -13.79 -1.29
CA THR A 29 17.84 -12.76 -0.49
C THR A 29 18.26 -11.39 -1.00
N ILE A 30 17.30 -10.56 -1.39
CA ILE A 30 17.55 -9.20 -1.87
C ILE A 30 17.06 -8.21 -0.80
N GLY A 31 17.97 -7.59 -0.06
CA GLY A 31 17.65 -6.58 0.97
C GLY A 31 17.84 -7.07 2.41
N ASN A 32 17.03 -6.57 3.35
CA ASN A 32 17.15 -6.91 4.77
C ASN A 32 16.77 -8.39 5.01
N PRO A 33 17.70 -9.24 5.47
CA PRO A 33 17.46 -10.68 5.61
C PRO A 33 16.44 -11.06 6.68
N ASN A 34 16.05 -10.12 7.55
CA ASN A 34 15.00 -10.33 8.55
C ASN A 34 13.58 -10.21 7.96
N LEU A 35 13.44 -9.72 6.73
CA LEU A 35 12.17 -9.67 6.01
C LEU A 35 12.02 -10.94 5.18
N VAL A 36 11.31 -11.93 5.70
CA VAL A 36 11.12 -13.27 5.08
C VAL A 36 10.56 -13.18 3.65
N ASN A 37 9.81 -12.11 3.33
CA ASN A 37 9.24 -11.88 2.01
C ASN A 37 10.27 -11.46 0.94
N ASN A 38 11.50 -11.12 1.32
CA ASN A 38 12.58 -10.73 0.41
C ASN A 38 13.50 -11.90 0.01
N THR A 39 13.19 -13.11 0.46
CA THR A 39 13.94 -14.32 0.12
C THR A 39 13.25 -15.05 -1.03
N GLU A 40 13.93 -15.11 -2.17
CA GLU A 40 13.55 -15.93 -3.29
C GLU A 40 14.33 -17.25 -3.26
N VAL A 41 13.67 -18.32 -3.63
CA VAL A 41 14.29 -19.64 -3.75
C VAL A 41 14.29 -20.04 -5.20
N ARG A 42 15.36 -20.68 -5.65
CA ARG A 42 15.44 -21.23 -7.00
C ARG A 42 14.65 -22.53 -7.08
N TRP A 43 13.69 -22.56 -7.98
CA TRP A 43 12.88 -23.73 -8.29
C TRP A 43 13.16 -24.21 -9.70
N LYS A 44 13.13 -25.53 -9.88
CA LYS A 44 13.05 -26.20 -11.16
C LYS A 44 11.63 -26.72 -11.32
N LEU A 45 10.92 -26.18 -12.31
CA LEU A 45 9.53 -26.51 -12.59
C LEU A 45 9.45 -27.32 -13.88
N LEU A 46 8.61 -28.36 -13.85
CA LEU A 46 8.13 -29.01 -15.07
C LEU A 46 6.74 -28.46 -15.37
N LEU A 47 6.58 -27.87 -16.54
CA LEU A 47 5.37 -27.17 -16.95
C LEU A 47 4.77 -27.83 -18.18
N ARG A 48 3.44 -27.96 -18.22
CA ARG A 48 2.69 -28.24 -19.45
C ARG A 48 2.11 -26.94 -19.97
N VAL A 49 2.76 -26.36 -20.98
CA VAL A 49 2.31 -25.13 -21.63
C VAL A 49 1.18 -25.47 -22.58
N THR A 50 0.11 -24.69 -22.54
CA THR A 50 -1.06 -24.81 -23.41
C THR A 50 -1.29 -23.48 -24.12
N PRO A 51 -0.64 -23.27 -25.28
CA PRO A 51 -0.89 -22.09 -26.11
C PRO A 51 -2.22 -22.22 -26.88
N ASP A 52 -2.81 -21.10 -27.27
CA ASP A 52 -4.07 -21.11 -28.03
C ASP A 52 -3.86 -21.48 -29.51
N THR A 53 -2.65 -21.26 -30.04
CA THR A 53 -2.35 -21.37 -31.48
C THR A 53 -1.68 -22.69 -31.87
N GLU A 54 -1.27 -23.52 -30.91
CA GLU A 54 -0.51 -24.74 -31.16
C GLU A 54 -0.78 -25.81 -30.08
N PRO A 55 -0.47 -27.09 -30.34
CA PRO A 55 -0.68 -28.15 -29.37
C PRO A 55 0.09 -27.94 -28.06
N PRO A 56 -0.44 -28.43 -26.92
CA PRO A 56 0.26 -28.35 -25.65
C PRO A 56 1.62 -29.05 -25.70
N PHE A 57 2.62 -28.48 -25.04
CA PHE A 57 3.97 -29.04 -24.94
C PHE A 57 4.49 -28.98 -23.51
N GLU A 58 5.46 -29.84 -23.19
CA GLU A 58 6.12 -29.84 -21.90
C GLU A 58 7.45 -29.07 -21.96
N ALA A 59 7.71 -28.26 -20.94
CA ALA A 59 8.93 -27.48 -20.82
C ALA A 59 9.45 -27.47 -19.39
N SER A 60 10.78 -27.47 -19.25
CA SER A 60 11.43 -27.27 -17.96
C SER A 60 11.79 -25.80 -17.78
N LEU A 61 11.38 -25.20 -16.68
CA LEU A 61 11.69 -23.82 -16.32
C LEU A 61 12.53 -23.82 -15.04
N THR A 62 13.50 -22.91 -14.98
CA THR A 62 14.12 -22.53 -13.70
C THR A 62 13.74 -21.09 -13.37
N ALA A 63 13.12 -20.87 -12.21
CA ALA A 63 12.71 -19.54 -11.77
C ALA A 63 13.06 -19.31 -10.30
N LEU A 64 13.31 -18.05 -9.95
CA LEU A 64 13.34 -17.59 -8.57
C LEU A 64 11.92 -17.22 -8.17
N LEU A 65 11.43 -17.81 -7.07
CA LEU A 65 10.08 -17.56 -6.56
C LEU A 65 10.13 -17.24 -5.07
N PRO A 66 9.21 -16.42 -4.54
CA PRO A 66 9.16 -16.09 -3.12
C PRO A 66 9.03 -17.35 -2.26
N GLN A 67 9.80 -17.42 -1.16
CA GLN A 67 9.80 -18.59 -0.26
C GLN A 67 8.41 -18.89 0.32
N LEU A 68 7.60 -17.85 0.57
CA LEU A 68 6.29 -17.97 1.20
C LEU A 68 5.19 -18.50 0.27
N SER A 69 5.44 -18.57 -1.04
CA SER A 69 4.50 -19.05 -2.06
C SER A 69 5.12 -20.18 -2.89
N PRO A 70 5.30 -21.37 -2.30
CA PRO A 70 5.91 -22.49 -3.02
C PRO A 70 4.99 -22.95 -4.17
N PRO A 71 5.54 -23.15 -5.39
CA PRO A 71 4.77 -23.66 -6.52
C PRO A 71 4.32 -25.10 -6.26
N ARG A 72 3.07 -25.43 -6.65
CA ARG A 72 2.48 -26.76 -6.45
C ARG A 72 2.09 -27.40 -7.78
N PRO A 73 2.19 -28.73 -7.92
CA PRO A 73 1.56 -29.45 -9.03
C PRO A 73 0.07 -29.10 -9.16
N GLY A 74 -0.40 -28.90 -10.38
CA GLY A 74 -1.75 -28.44 -10.70
C GLY A 74 -1.95 -26.92 -10.64
N MET A 75 -0.96 -26.14 -10.20
CA MET A 75 -1.02 -24.68 -10.24
C MET A 75 -0.92 -24.19 -11.69
N ARG A 76 -1.88 -23.36 -12.11
CA ARG A 76 -1.85 -22.72 -13.43
C ARG A 76 -1.15 -21.38 -13.35
N VAL A 77 -0.17 -21.15 -14.20
CA VAL A 77 0.65 -19.93 -14.22
C VAL A 77 0.71 -19.32 -15.62
N PRO A 78 0.71 -17.98 -15.73
CA PRO A 78 0.95 -17.32 -17.01
C PRO A 78 2.45 -17.43 -17.36
N VAL A 79 2.74 -17.78 -18.61
CA VAL A 79 4.10 -17.94 -19.13
C VAL A 79 4.26 -17.24 -20.47
N LEU A 80 5.49 -16.85 -20.75
CA LEU A 80 5.96 -16.39 -22.04
C LEU A 80 6.85 -17.49 -22.64
N TYR A 81 6.60 -17.87 -23.89
CA TYR A 81 7.40 -18.85 -24.60
C TYR A 81 7.86 -18.35 -25.97
N ASP A 82 8.96 -18.90 -26.48
CA ASP A 82 9.41 -18.67 -27.86
C ASP A 82 8.74 -19.71 -28.78
N PRO A 83 7.89 -19.32 -29.74
CA PRO A 83 7.27 -20.27 -30.67
C PRO A 83 8.27 -20.96 -31.60
N LYS A 84 9.49 -20.42 -31.74
CA LYS A 84 10.56 -21.06 -32.52
C LYS A 84 11.43 -21.99 -31.68
N ASP A 85 11.30 -21.94 -30.36
CA ASP A 85 12.10 -22.71 -29.42
C ASP A 85 11.29 -22.98 -28.12
N HIS A 86 10.54 -24.08 -28.12
CA HIS A 86 9.70 -24.51 -26.99
C HIS A 86 10.48 -24.83 -25.71
N SER A 87 11.81 -24.90 -25.75
CA SER A 87 12.64 -25.00 -24.55
C SER A 87 12.78 -23.68 -23.81
N ARG A 88 12.45 -22.56 -24.46
CA ARG A 88 12.56 -21.21 -23.91
C ARG A 88 11.21 -20.74 -23.40
N VAL A 89 10.99 -21.02 -22.12
CA VAL A 89 9.82 -20.57 -21.36
C VAL A 89 10.27 -19.72 -20.19
N GLN A 90 9.51 -18.68 -19.86
CA GLN A 90 9.67 -17.84 -18.68
C GLN A 90 8.30 -17.60 -18.05
N LEU A 91 8.24 -17.41 -16.73
CA LEU A 91 6.99 -16.97 -16.10
C LEU A 91 6.72 -15.52 -16.51
N ASP A 92 5.46 -15.23 -16.80
CA ASP A 92 5.03 -13.86 -17.05
C ASP A 92 4.85 -13.15 -15.70
N HIS A 93 5.90 -12.47 -15.22
CA HIS A 93 5.90 -11.75 -13.95
C HIS A 93 5.33 -10.32 -14.11
N GLN A 94 4.34 -10.11 -14.98
CA GLN A 94 3.71 -8.79 -15.03
C GLN A 94 3.12 -8.45 -13.64
N PRO A 95 3.56 -7.33 -13.04
CA PRO A 95 3.25 -7.00 -11.64
C PRO A 95 1.77 -6.71 -11.40
N ALA A 96 0.99 -6.43 -12.45
CA ALA A 96 -0.43 -6.09 -12.31
C ALA A 96 -1.34 -7.30 -11.99
N GLU A 97 -1.12 -8.46 -12.62
CA GLU A 97 -2.03 -9.61 -12.46
C GLU A 97 -1.71 -10.45 -11.21
N THR A 98 -0.43 -10.57 -10.85
CA THR A 98 -0.02 -11.25 -9.61
C THR A 98 -0.34 -10.40 -8.38
N ALA A 99 -0.34 -9.08 -8.50
CA ALA A 99 -0.81 -8.18 -7.45
C ALA A 99 -2.29 -8.40 -7.13
N ASP A 100 -3.16 -8.44 -8.14
CA ASP A 100 -4.59 -8.61 -7.91
C ASP A 100 -4.92 -9.95 -7.24
N VAL A 101 -4.30 -11.05 -7.69
CA VAL A 101 -4.47 -12.38 -7.08
C VAL A 101 -3.89 -12.43 -5.67
N ALA A 102 -2.74 -11.78 -5.42
CA ALA A 102 -2.14 -11.72 -4.09
C ALA A 102 -2.95 -10.83 -3.13
N ILE A 103 -3.48 -9.71 -3.62
CA ILE A 103 -4.33 -8.79 -2.85
C ILE A 103 -5.65 -9.46 -2.52
N ASP A 104 -6.27 -10.17 -3.45
CA ASP A 104 -7.51 -10.93 -3.24
C ASP A 104 -7.31 -12.08 -2.24
N ALA A 105 -6.19 -12.81 -2.33
CA ALA A 105 -5.84 -13.85 -1.37
C ALA A 105 -5.57 -13.27 0.04
N VAL A 106 -4.89 -12.13 0.14
CA VAL A 106 -4.61 -11.47 1.43
C VAL A 106 -5.87 -10.89 2.06
N THR A 107 -6.72 -10.20 1.28
CA THR A 107 -7.99 -9.65 1.78
C THR A 107 -9.00 -10.74 2.12
N SER A 108 -9.01 -11.85 1.40
CA SER A 108 -9.84 -13.02 1.74
C SER A 108 -9.38 -13.73 3.02
N ALA A 109 -8.07 -13.80 3.27
CA ALA A 109 -7.52 -14.39 4.49
C ALA A 109 -7.64 -13.47 5.73
N ARG A 110 -7.79 -12.16 5.51
CA ARG A 110 -7.80 -11.11 6.53
C ARG A 110 -8.95 -10.13 6.27
N PRO A 111 -10.19 -10.49 6.63
CA PRO A 111 -11.36 -9.63 6.41
C PRO A 111 -11.29 -8.32 7.20
N ASP A 112 -10.44 -8.24 8.23
CA ASP A 112 -10.08 -7.00 8.95
C ASP A 112 -9.44 -5.95 8.03
N LEU A 113 -8.69 -6.38 7.00
CA LEU A 113 -8.03 -5.49 6.04
C LEU A 113 -8.97 -5.04 4.91
N ALA A 114 -10.06 -5.75 4.66
CA ALA A 114 -11.02 -5.41 3.62
C ALA A 114 -11.76 -4.09 3.88
N GLY A 115 -11.93 -3.73 5.15
CA GLY A 115 -12.50 -2.43 5.57
C GLY A 115 -11.46 -1.34 5.87
N ALA A 116 -10.16 -1.69 5.85
CA ALA A 116 -9.10 -0.74 6.18
C ALA A 116 -8.98 0.31 5.06
N GLN A 117 -8.98 1.58 5.44
CA GLN A 117 -8.79 2.71 4.52
C GLN A 117 -7.54 3.49 4.91
N VAL A 118 -6.79 3.91 3.90
CA VAL A 118 -5.67 4.83 4.05
C VAL A 118 -6.03 6.07 3.23
N MET A 119 -6.08 7.23 3.88
CA MET A 119 -6.39 8.50 3.20
C MET A 119 -7.72 8.49 2.43
N GLY A 120 -8.72 7.73 2.93
CA GLY A 120 -10.04 7.59 2.31
C GLY A 120 -10.09 6.64 1.10
N MET A 121 -8.97 6.00 0.74
CA MET A 121 -8.93 4.95 -0.27
C MET A 121 -8.88 3.58 0.43
N PRO A 122 -9.59 2.56 -0.07
CA PRO A 122 -9.50 1.23 0.50
C PRO A 122 -8.07 0.70 0.34
N MET A 123 -7.56 0.05 1.38
CA MET A 123 -6.17 -0.41 1.44
C MET A 123 -5.80 -1.32 0.25
N ALA A 124 -6.76 -2.08 -0.27
CA ALA A 124 -6.57 -2.89 -1.47
C ALA A 124 -6.20 -2.03 -2.71
N ASP A 125 -6.88 -0.91 -2.94
CA ASP A 125 -6.61 -0.01 -4.08
C ASP A 125 -5.28 0.71 -3.91
N VAL A 126 -4.95 1.09 -2.67
CA VAL A 126 -3.64 1.68 -2.33
C VAL A 126 -2.51 0.71 -2.68
N ILE A 127 -2.64 -0.57 -2.32
CA ILE A 127 -1.66 -1.60 -2.64
C ILE A 127 -1.59 -1.83 -4.16
N ARG A 128 -2.72 -1.87 -4.88
CA ARG A 128 -2.74 -2.02 -6.35
C ARG A 128 -1.98 -0.90 -7.04
N GLN A 129 -2.26 0.36 -6.69
CA GLN A 129 -1.56 1.52 -7.26
C GLN A 129 -0.06 1.50 -6.96
N ALA A 130 0.32 1.17 -5.73
CA ALA A 130 1.72 1.09 -5.33
C ALA A 130 2.50 0.01 -6.09
N ILE A 131 1.85 -1.10 -6.46
CA ILE A 131 2.49 -2.16 -7.25
C ILE A 131 2.54 -1.82 -8.74
N ALA A 132 1.48 -1.21 -9.28
CA ALA A 132 1.39 -0.87 -10.70
C ALA A 132 2.45 0.18 -11.11
N ASP A 133 2.66 1.22 -10.29
CA ASP A 133 3.72 2.21 -10.49
C ASP A 133 4.23 2.77 -9.14
N PRO A 134 5.27 2.15 -8.56
CA PRO A 134 5.81 2.55 -7.26
C PRO A 134 6.35 3.98 -7.22
N THR A 135 6.83 4.49 -8.37
CA THR A 135 7.48 5.80 -8.45
C THR A 135 6.42 6.90 -8.48
N ALA A 136 5.41 6.74 -9.35
CA ALA A 136 4.28 7.67 -9.42
C ALA A 136 3.50 7.69 -8.10
N PHE A 137 3.27 6.53 -7.49
CA PHE A 137 2.61 6.44 -6.19
C PHE A 137 3.40 7.17 -5.09
N ARG A 138 4.73 7.05 -5.05
CA ARG A 138 5.56 7.77 -4.08
C ARG A 138 5.49 9.28 -4.25
N ASP A 139 5.54 9.76 -5.50
CA ASP A 139 5.44 11.19 -5.80
C ASP A 139 4.06 11.77 -5.45
N GLU A 140 2.98 11.01 -5.70
CA GLU A 140 1.63 11.37 -5.27
C GLU A 140 1.52 11.45 -3.74
N MET A 141 2.05 10.46 -3.02
CA MET A 141 2.03 10.43 -1.56
C MET A 141 2.84 11.60 -0.95
N MET A 142 3.98 11.96 -1.55
CA MET A 142 4.73 13.15 -1.11
C MET A 142 3.97 14.46 -1.37
N ARG A 143 3.30 14.59 -2.53
CA ARG A 143 2.44 15.74 -2.81
C ARG A 143 1.30 15.86 -1.81
N ARG A 144 0.56 14.78 -1.58
CA ARG A 144 -0.53 14.74 -0.58
C ARG A 144 -0.04 14.99 0.84
N GLY A 145 1.14 14.49 1.19
CA GLY A 145 1.77 14.78 2.48
C GLY A 145 2.07 16.27 2.65
N ALA A 146 2.59 16.93 1.60
CA ALA A 146 2.83 18.37 1.61
C ALA A 146 1.52 19.18 1.70
N GLU A 147 0.46 18.75 1.02
CA GLU A 147 -0.87 19.38 1.10
C GLU A 147 -1.49 19.25 2.50
N MET A 148 -1.43 18.07 3.12
CA MET A 148 -1.90 17.90 4.50
C MET A 148 -1.08 18.71 5.49
N GLN A 149 0.24 18.81 5.32
CA GLN A 149 1.08 19.63 6.18
C GLN A 149 0.74 21.11 6.04
N GLN A 150 0.44 21.58 4.82
CA GLN A 150 -0.07 22.94 4.60
C GLN A 150 -1.44 23.16 5.22
N GLN A 151 -2.37 22.20 5.12
CA GLN A 151 -3.67 22.28 5.78
C GLN A 151 -3.56 22.32 7.30
N ALA A 152 -2.67 21.52 7.89
CA ALA A 152 -2.39 21.54 9.32
C ALA A 152 -1.77 22.87 9.78
N LEU A 153 -0.85 23.44 9.00
CA LEU A 153 -0.27 24.76 9.26
C LEU A 153 -1.33 25.88 9.14
N ASN A 154 -2.23 25.81 8.16
CA ASN A 154 -3.34 26.75 8.02
C ASN A 154 -4.35 26.62 9.16
N ALA A 155 -4.64 25.41 9.62
CA ALA A 155 -5.52 25.18 10.78
C ALA A 155 -4.90 25.67 12.09
N MET A 156 -3.57 25.67 12.21
CA MET A 156 -2.84 26.28 13.35
C MET A 156 -2.68 27.80 13.24
N GLN A 157 -2.81 28.38 12.04
CA GLN A 157 -2.70 29.82 11.80
C GLN A 157 -4.04 30.54 11.70
N ALA A 158 -5.17 29.82 11.75
CA ALA A 158 -6.46 30.45 11.98
C ALA A 158 -6.41 31.15 13.35
N PRO A 159 -6.52 32.49 13.41
CA PRO A 159 -6.72 33.15 14.68
C PRO A 159 -8.03 32.59 15.22
N GLN A 160 -8.00 32.04 16.42
CA GLN A 160 -9.21 31.94 17.21
C GLN A 160 -9.72 33.38 17.37
N ALA A 161 -10.60 33.81 16.46
CA ALA A 161 -11.50 34.92 16.73
C ALA A 161 -12.39 34.43 17.86
N GLN A 162 -11.90 34.56 19.09
CA GLN A 162 -12.75 34.63 20.26
C GLN A 162 -13.83 35.66 19.90
N PRO A 163 -15.12 35.29 19.87
CA PRO A 163 -16.17 36.30 19.86
C PRO A 163 -15.82 37.20 21.04
N GLY A 164 -15.65 38.50 20.77
CA GLY A 164 -15.38 39.46 21.83
C GLY A 164 -16.41 39.23 22.92
N ALA A 165 -15.97 38.70 24.05
CA ALA A 165 -16.87 38.29 25.12
C ALA A 165 -17.74 39.48 25.46
N ASP A 166 -19.04 39.35 25.17
CA ASP A 166 -20.01 40.38 25.41
C ASP A 166 -19.82 40.88 26.85
N PRO A 167 -19.87 42.21 27.09
CA PRO A 167 -19.65 42.75 28.43
C PRO A 167 -20.54 42.07 29.48
N VAL A 168 -21.72 41.56 29.08
CA VAL A 168 -22.63 40.75 29.90
C VAL A 168 -22.02 39.40 30.31
N GLU A 169 -21.38 38.65 29.42
CA GLU A 169 -20.73 37.37 29.76
C GLU A 169 -19.52 37.56 30.69
N ARG A 170 -18.79 38.68 30.52
CA ARG A 170 -17.69 39.04 31.43
C ARG A 170 -18.21 39.34 32.83
N LEU A 171 -19.35 40.03 32.95
CA LEU A 171 -20.00 40.29 34.24
C LEU A 171 -20.51 39.02 34.91
N GLU A 172 -21.03 38.06 34.14
CA GLU A 172 -21.52 36.78 34.68
C GLU A 172 -20.38 35.94 35.30
N ARG A 173 -19.22 35.87 34.62
CA ARG A 173 -18.04 35.18 35.16
C ARG A 173 -17.52 35.85 36.45
N LEU A 174 -17.53 37.18 36.50
CA LEU A 174 -17.13 37.91 37.71
C LEU A 174 -18.08 37.62 38.88
N ALA A 175 -19.39 37.52 38.61
CA ALA A 175 -20.38 37.20 39.64
C ALA A 175 -20.17 35.79 40.19
N ALA A 176 -19.88 34.82 39.31
CA ALA A 176 -19.58 33.44 39.71
C ALA A 176 -18.30 33.33 40.54
N LEU A 177 -17.28 34.16 40.26
CA LEU A 177 -16.03 34.15 41.04
C LEU A 177 -16.19 34.81 42.41
N LYS A 178 -17.01 35.87 42.51
CA LYS A 178 -17.42 36.47 43.79
C LYS A 178 -18.20 35.49 44.66
N ASP A 179 -19.17 34.78 44.09
CA ASP A 179 -20.00 33.79 44.79
C ASP A 179 -19.16 32.63 45.37
N ARG A 180 -18.08 32.26 44.65
CA ARG A 180 -17.08 31.29 45.11
C ARG A 180 -16.11 31.84 46.17
N GLY A 181 -16.24 33.11 46.55
CA GLY A 181 -15.37 33.79 47.52
C GLY A 181 -13.94 34.04 47.03
N LEU A 182 -13.70 33.97 45.71
CA LEU A 182 -12.39 34.20 45.09
C LEU A 182 -12.13 35.67 44.76
N LEU A 183 -13.17 36.51 44.80
CA LEU A 183 -13.06 37.97 44.73
C LEU A 183 -13.81 38.61 45.89
N THR A 184 -13.23 39.67 46.44
CA THR A 184 -13.91 40.52 47.41
C THR A 184 -14.92 41.44 46.72
N ASP A 185 -15.90 41.93 47.48
CA ASP A 185 -16.93 42.86 46.98
C ASP A 185 -16.33 44.10 46.31
N GLU A 186 -15.22 44.62 46.84
CA GLU A 186 -14.54 45.80 46.29
C GLU A 186 -13.87 45.52 44.93
N GLU A 187 -13.23 44.36 44.78
CA GLU A 187 -12.56 43.98 43.53
C GLU A 187 -13.58 43.70 42.41
N PHE A 188 -14.72 43.10 42.77
CA PHE A 188 -15.82 42.88 41.86
C PHE A 188 -16.41 44.20 41.31
N GLU A 189 -16.67 45.17 42.18
CA GLU A 189 -17.24 46.46 41.79
C GLU A 189 -16.26 47.30 40.93
N GLN A 190 -14.96 47.24 41.20
CA GLN A 190 -13.95 47.90 40.37
C GLN A 190 -13.91 47.32 38.95
N GLN A 191 -13.93 45.99 38.80
CA GLN A 191 -13.89 45.36 37.48
C GLN A 191 -15.20 45.54 36.71
N LYS A 192 -16.36 45.48 37.38
CA LYS A 192 -17.65 45.78 36.79
C LYS A 192 -17.70 47.19 36.19
N ARG A 193 -17.24 48.22 36.92
CA ARG A 193 -17.18 49.60 36.41
C ARG A 193 -16.25 49.74 35.20
N LYS A 194 -15.12 49.02 35.19
CA LYS A 194 -14.18 49.03 34.08
C LYS A 194 -14.76 48.41 32.81
N ILE A 195 -15.59 47.37 32.93
CA ILE A 195 -16.25 46.71 31.80
C ILE A 195 -17.44 47.53 31.26
N LEU A 196 -18.10 48.33 32.11
CA LEU A 196 -19.23 49.19 31.73
C LEU A 196 -18.81 50.59 31.21
N ALA A 197 -17.55 50.96 31.37
CA ALA A 197 -17.00 52.24 30.89
C ALA A 197 -16.26 52.12 29.54
N ASP A 198 -16.13 50.91 29.02
CA ASP A 198 -15.60 50.56 27.69
C ASP A 198 -16.78 50.33 26.73
#